data_AF-A0A3N0C306-F1
#
_entry.id   AF-A0A3N0C306-F1
#
_cell.length_a   1.000
_cell.length_b   1.000
_cell.length_c   1.000
_cell.angle_alpha   90.00
_cell.angle_beta   90.00
_cell.angle_gamma   90.00
#
_symmetry.space_group_name_H-M   'P 1'
#
loop_
_entity.id
_entity.type
_entity.pdbx_description
1 polymer ?
#
loop_
_entity_poly.entity_id
_entity_poly.type
_entity_poly.pdbx_seq_one_letter_code
_entity_poly.pdbx_strand_id
1 'polypeptide(L)' 'LPVEKWWDIFGDSTLADAFLDRMVHTSYRIELKGESLRKKR' A
#
# COMPACT_ATOMS: atom_id res chain seq x y z
N LEU A 1 1.02 -1.04 3.81
CA LEU A 1 2.11 -1.38 2.87
C LEU A 1 3.14 -0.26 2.94
N PRO A 2 4.45 -0.56 3.04
CA PRO A 2 5.48 0.47 2.98
C PRO A 2 5.60 0.98 1.53
N VAL A 3 5.56 2.30 1.35
CA VAL A 3 5.68 2.99 0.05
C VAL A 3 6.98 2.62 -0.66
N GLU A 4 8.04 2.27 0.08
CA GLU A 4 9.33 1.86 -0.47
C GLU A 4 9.27 0.63 -1.39
N LYS A 5 8.34 -0.30 -1.18
CA LYS A 5 8.16 -1.49 -2.05
C LYS A 5 7.15 -1.27 -3.18
N TRP A 6 6.59 -0.08 -3.32
CA TRP A 6 5.59 0.22 -4.33
C TRP A 6 6.20 0.20 -5.74
N TRP A 7 7.42 0.70 -5.87
CA TRP A 7 8.18 0.69 -7.12
C TRP A 7 8.49 -0.72 -7.65
N ASP A 8 8.65 -1.71 -6.77
CA ASP A 8 8.86 -3.11 -7.18
C ASP A 8 7.57 -3.75 -7.76
N ILE A 9 6.40 -3.21 -7.39
CA ILE A 9 5.09 -3.72 -7.85
C ILE A 9 4.73 -3.12 -9.21
N PHE A 10 5.16 -1.89 -9.46
CA PHE A 10 4.89 -1.15 -10.69
C PHE A 10 6.17 -1.06 -11.52
N GLY A 11 6.26 -1.83 -12.61
CA GLY A 11 7.44 -1.84 -13.49
C GLY A 11 7.77 -0.52 -14.20
N ASP A 12 6.99 0.55 -13.98
CA ASP A 12 7.25 1.91 -14.45
C ASP A 12 7.05 2.88 -13.28
N SER A 13 8.09 3.67 -13.01
CA SER A 13 8.11 4.66 -11.95
C SER A 13 7.09 5.77 -12.16
N THR A 14 6.89 6.22 -13.39
CA THR A 14 5.98 7.33 -13.69
C THR A 14 4.53 6.99 -13.34
N LEU A 15 4.15 5.75 -13.62
CA LEU A 15 2.81 5.24 -13.32
C LEU A 15 2.65 5.02 -11.81
N ALA A 16 3.70 4.48 -11.15
CA ALA A 16 3.71 4.23 -9.72
C ALA A 16 3.45 5.50 -8.91
N ASP A 17 4.14 6.60 -9.24
CA ASP A 17 3.97 7.90 -8.60
C ASP A 17 2.58 8.48 -8.82
N ALA A 18 2.07 8.44 -10.06
CA ALA A 18 0.73 8.94 -10.38
C ALA A 18 -0.39 8.18 -9.61
N PHE A 19 -0.20 6.87 -9.38
CA PHE A 19 -1.11 6.08 -8.56
C PHE A 19 -0.97 6.37 -7.07
N LEU A 20 0.27 6.49 -6.58
CA LEU A 20 0.56 6.81 -5.18
C LEU A 20 -0.08 8.14 -4.80
N ASP A 21 0.07 9.16 -5.64
CA ASP A 21 -0.45 10.50 -5.38
C ASP A 21 -1.99 10.48 -5.28
N ARG A 22 -2.67 9.74 -6.18
CA ARG A 22 -4.14 9.59 -6.14
C ARG A 22 -4.64 8.77 -4.94
N MET A 23 -3.98 7.65 -4.61
CA MET A 23 -4.38 6.79 -3.49
C MET A 23 -4.10 7.47 -2.15
N VAL A 24 -2.89 7.98 -1.93
CA VAL A 24 -2.50 8.55 -0.63
C VAL A 24 -3.31 9.81 -0.33
N HIS A 25 -3.55 10.66 -1.33
CA HIS A 25 -4.29 11.91 -1.13
C HIS A 25 -5.74 11.73 -0.64
N THR A 26 -6.36 10.58 -0.94
CA THR A 26 -7.73 10.27 -0.50
C THR A 26 -7.84 9.13 0.51
N SER A 27 -6.73 8.46 0.85
CA SER A 27 -6.75 7.30 1.72
C SER A 27 -6.56 7.66 3.20
N TYR A 28 -7.36 7.03 4.05
CA TYR A 28 -7.08 6.95 5.49
C TYR A 28 -6.12 5.79 5.75
N ARG A 29 -4.95 6.09 6.32
CA ARG A 29 -3.94 5.08 6.66
C ARG A 29 -4.36 4.31 7.92
N ILE A 30 -4.92 3.12 7.72
CA ILE A 30 -5.27 2.20 8.82
C ILE A 30 -4.13 1.19 8.97
N GLU A 31 -3.29 1.39 9.98
CA GLU A 31 -2.27 0.41 10.35
C GLU A 31 -2.90 -0.66 11.23
N LEU A 32 -3.33 -1.75 10.61
CA LEU A 32 -3.83 -2.92 11.31
C LEU A 32 -2.67 -3.57 12.08
N LYS A 33 -2.68 -3.46 13.41
CA LYS A 33 -1.74 -4.14 14.33
C LYS A 33 -2.47 -5.27 15.03
N GLY A 34 -2.01 -6.51 14.82
CA GLY A 34 -2.60 -7.70 15.44
C GLY A 34 -2.30 -8.96 14.64
N GLU A 35 -2.34 -10.12 15.29
CA GLU A 35 -2.18 -11.40 14.61
C GLU A 35 -3.34 -11.68 13.65
N SER A 36 -3.04 -12.40 12.57
CA SER A 36 -4.02 -12.72 11.52
C SER A 36 -5.30 -13.33 12.10
N LEU A 37 -6.42 -12.63 11.96
CA LEU A 37 -7.75 -13.12 12.30
C LEU A 37 -8.14 -14.39 11.53
N ARG A 38 -7.44 -14.71 10.43
CA ARG A 38 -7.60 -15.95 9.66
C ARG A 38 -6.98 -17.18 10.33
N LYS A 39 -6.09 -17.03 11.31
CA LYS A 39 -5.51 -18.17 12.07
C LYS A 39 -6.47 -18.78 13.10
N LYS A 40 -7.66 -18.20 13.28
CA LYS A 40 -8.69 -18.68 14.24
C LYS A 40 -9.66 -19.73 13.66
N ARG A 41 -9.37 -20.29 12.48
CA ARG A 41 -10.11 -21.40 11.87
C ARG A 41 -9.23 -22.62 11.74
#